data_AF-A0A0A9CWE7-F1
#
_entry.id   AF-A0A0A9CWE7-F1
#
_cell.length_a   1.000
_cell.length_b   1.000
_cell.length_c   1.000
_cell.angle_alpha   90.00
_cell.angle_beta   90.00
_cell.angle_gamma   90.00
#
_symmetry.space_group_name_H-M   'P 1'
#
loop_
_entity.id
_entity.type
_entity.pdbx_description
1 polymer ?
#
loop_
_entity_poly.entity_id
_entity_poly.type
_entity_poly.pdbx_seq_one_letter_code
_entity_poly.pdbx_strand_id
1 'polypeptide(L)'
;MNNENDAGEGGSVPKKKASDENSLWKYMDKGAATSRDGGNKRIRCKLCNGTFFGTYTRVKAHLHIPGNGVGPCSKIDQVMQEKLSIFEEVKVLRVEVARKQPVVPLPNSEEFGSKKRKNDSALSKSFNKKARDQLDCLIVRFLYANGLSFNLMRSPFLHDMIKFACENVLPGYVLPTFNAARTTMLVAEKANINELTKPCRISWTTTGVSLVSDGWTDITKKPLINFVAASPAGPLFLRAIDTSGEVKNTEYMAKLFLDMVAEVGHRHVVQIITYNASVCRAAGL
;
A
#
# COMPACT_ATOMS: atom_id res chain seq x y z
N MET A 1 -37.16 -5.47 8.20
CA MET A 1 -36.74 -5.84 9.57
C MET A 1 -35.65 -6.89 9.44
N ASN A 2 -34.46 -6.59 9.98
CA ASN A 2 -33.33 -7.46 10.36
C ASN A 2 -32.83 -8.45 9.28
N ASN A 3 -31.76 -8.17 8.53
CA ASN A 3 -30.33 -7.97 8.86
C ASN A 3 -29.59 -9.26 9.26
N GLU A 4 -28.40 -9.42 8.68
CA GLU A 4 -27.22 -10.22 9.06
C GLU A 4 -26.83 -11.50 8.26
N ASN A 5 -25.50 -11.56 8.04
CA ASN A 5 -24.61 -12.62 7.54
C ASN A 5 -24.35 -12.56 6.01
N ASP A 6 -23.11 -12.46 5.52
CA ASP A 6 -21.92 -13.19 5.96
C ASP A 6 -20.62 -12.46 5.55
N ALA A 7 -19.62 -12.45 6.45
CA ALA A 7 -18.37 -11.71 6.32
C ALA A 7 -17.21 -12.66 5.96
N GLY A 8 -16.51 -12.32 4.87
CA GLY A 8 -15.41 -13.10 4.31
C GLY A 8 -14.11 -13.09 5.13
N GLU A 9 -13.41 -14.23 5.05
CA GLU A 9 -12.06 -14.48 5.53
C GLU A 9 -11.02 -13.63 4.76
N GLY A 10 -10.30 -12.76 5.48
CA GLY A 10 -9.21 -11.94 4.97
C GLY A 10 -7.86 -12.30 5.59
N GLY A 11 -7.02 -12.99 4.83
CA GLY A 11 -5.62 -13.26 5.17
C GLY A 11 -4.73 -12.01 5.04
N SER A 12 -3.93 -11.74 6.06
CA SER A 12 -3.19 -10.50 6.28
C SER A 12 -1.66 -10.64 6.19
N VAL A 13 -0.94 -10.00 5.26
CA VAL A 13 0.53 -9.77 5.33
C VAL A 13 0.96 -8.66 4.32
N PRO A 14 2.12 -7.95 4.41
CA PRO A 14 2.76 -7.19 5.49
C PRO A 14 2.96 -5.68 5.17
N LYS A 15 3.15 -4.86 6.21
CA LYS A 15 3.54 -3.44 6.12
C LYS A 15 5.03 -3.27 5.76
N LYS A 16 5.38 -2.30 4.89
CA LYS A 16 6.77 -1.81 4.76
C LYS A 16 7.23 -1.28 6.12
N LYS A 17 8.35 -1.85 6.59
CA LYS A 17 9.01 -1.55 7.86
C LYS A 17 9.45 -0.09 7.88
N ALA A 18 8.86 0.72 8.76
CA ALA A 18 9.64 1.75 9.45
C ALA A 18 10.84 1.04 10.08
N SER A 19 12.04 1.62 9.97
CA SER A 19 13.32 1.00 10.36
C SER A 19 13.16 -0.01 11.50
N ASP A 20 13.49 -1.28 11.23
CA ASP A 20 13.29 -2.40 12.15
C ASP A 20 14.00 -2.21 13.50
N GLU A 21 14.98 -1.30 13.56
CA GLU A 21 15.69 -0.92 14.78
C GLU A 21 14.80 -0.30 15.86
N ASN A 22 13.64 0.26 15.50
CA ASN A 22 12.82 1.06 16.40
C ASN A 22 11.47 0.42 16.79
N SER A 23 11.29 -0.87 16.49
CA SER A 23 10.10 -1.63 16.85
C SER A 23 10.30 -2.35 18.18
N LEU A 24 9.34 -2.22 19.12
CA LEU A 24 9.37 -2.98 20.39
C LEU A 24 9.38 -4.50 20.17
N TRP A 25 8.94 -4.96 18.99
CA TRP A 25 8.98 -6.37 18.61
C TRP A 25 10.39 -6.95 18.54
N LYS A 26 11.44 -6.13 18.45
CA LYS A 26 12.82 -6.62 18.45
C LYS A 26 13.19 -7.35 19.75
N TYR A 27 12.55 -6.98 20.86
CA TYR A 27 12.74 -7.56 22.19
C TYR A 27 11.81 -8.76 22.47
N MET A 28 11.09 -9.26 21.45
CA MET A 28 10.07 -10.30 21.61
C MET A 28 10.32 -11.47 20.65
N ASP A 29 10.11 -12.69 21.13
CA ASP A 29 9.98 -13.89 20.33
C ASP A 29 8.50 -14.25 20.20
N LYS A 30 8.05 -14.48 18.96
CA LYS A 30 6.67 -14.87 18.66
C LYS A 30 6.60 -16.40 18.61
N GLY A 31 5.85 -17.00 19.53
CA GLY A 31 5.53 -18.44 19.50
C GLY A 31 4.39 -18.75 18.53
N ALA A 32 4.24 -20.04 18.22
CA ALA A 32 3.14 -20.55 17.40
C ALA A 32 1.77 -20.26 18.05
N ALA A 33 0.74 -20.07 17.22
CA ALA A 33 -0.63 -19.96 17.69
C ALA A 33 -1.08 -21.31 18.29
N THR A 34 -1.62 -21.30 19.51
CA THR A 34 -2.22 -22.50 20.11
C THR A 34 -3.67 -22.58 19.68
N SER A 35 -4.12 -23.70 19.10
CA SER A 35 -5.40 -23.83 18.39
C SER A 35 -6.66 -23.78 19.26
N ARG A 36 -6.56 -23.48 20.57
CA ARG A 36 -7.69 -23.60 21.50
C ARG A 36 -8.24 -22.30 22.10
N ASP A 37 -7.61 -21.14 21.90
CA ASP A 37 -8.13 -19.88 22.45
C ASP A 37 -7.85 -18.66 21.56
N GLY A 38 -8.89 -18.15 20.90
CA GLY A 38 -9.11 -16.72 20.63
C GLY A 38 -7.96 -15.89 20.04
N GLY A 39 -7.26 -16.38 19.01
CA GLY A 39 -6.37 -15.57 18.15
C GLY A 39 -5.15 -14.92 18.79
N ASN A 40 -4.94 -15.08 20.10
CA ASN A 40 -3.84 -14.46 20.83
C ASN A 40 -2.54 -15.26 20.67
N LYS A 41 -1.50 -14.60 20.17
CA LYS A 41 -0.18 -15.23 20.00
C LYS A 41 0.54 -15.30 21.34
N ARG A 42 1.23 -16.42 21.60
CA ARG A 42 2.18 -16.53 22.71
C ARG A 42 3.40 -15.67 22.39
N ILE A 43 3.75 -14.78 23.30
CA ILE A 43 4.88 -13.86 23.19
C ILE A 43 5.84 -14.16 24.33
N ARG A 44 7.13 -14.28 24.02
CA ARG A 44 8.21 -14.41 25.00
C ARG A 44 9.09 -13.16 24.95
N CYS A 45 9.35 -12.54 26.10
CA CYS A 45 10.30 -11.44 26.19
C CYS A 45 11.73 -11.98 26.15
N LYS A 46 12.58 -11.41 25.28
CA LYS A 46 14.01 -11.78 25.17
C LYS A 46 14.87 -11.31 26.35
N LEU A 47 14.36 -10.37 27.15
CA LEU A 47 15.10 -9.77 28.26
C LEU A 47 14.90 -10.55 29.56
N CYS A 48 13.65 -10.79 29.95
CA CYS A 48 13.31 -11.50 31.19
C CYS A 48 12.85 -12.95 31.00
N ASN A 49 12.76 -13.45 29.76
CA ASN A 49 12.17 -14.74 29.41
C ASN A 49 10.70 -14.94 29.83
N GLY A 50 10.04 -13.91 30.34
CA GLY A 50 8.61 -13.95 30.69
C GLY A 50 7.75 -14.21 29.46
N THR A 51 6.73 -15.06 29.62
CA THR A 51 5.79 -15.41 28.56
C THR A 51 4.38 -14.93 28.87
N PHE A 52 3.74 -14.30 27.90
CA PHE A 52 2.35 -13.84 28.00
C PHE A 52 1.65 -13.95 26.65
N PHE A 53 0.33 -13.94 26.66
CA PHE A 53 -0.49 -13.93 25.45
C PHE A 53 -0.94 -12.52 25.12
N GLY A 54 -0.96 -12.12 23.84
CA GLY A 54 -1.55 -10.84 23.46
C GLY A 54 -1.07 -10.21 22.16
N THR A 55 -1.33 -8.91 22.05
CA THR A 55 -0.95 -8.07 20.91
C THR A 55 0.14 -7.06 21.30
N TYR A 56 0.48 -6.15 20.39
CA TYR A 56 1.47 -5.08 20.62
C TYR A 56 1.21 -4.26 21.89
N THR A 57 -0.05 -4.08 22.27
CA THR A 57 -0.43 -3.36 23.50
C THR A 57 0.14 -4.00 24.75
N ARG A 58 0.13 -5.33 24.84
CA ARG A 58 0.72 -6.08 25.96
C ARG A 58 2.25 -6.10 25.93
N VAL A 59 2.85 -6.05 24.73
CA VAL A 59 4.31 -5.85 24.56
C VAL A 59 4.74 -4.48 25.08
N LYS A 60 4.00 -3.41 24.72
CA LYS A 60 4.23 -2.06 25.24
C LYS A 60 4.04 -2.01 26.76
N ALA A 61 3.05 -2.75 27.28
CA ALA A 61 2.79 -2.76 28.71
C ALA A 61 3.88 -3.46 29.53
N HIS A 62 4.40 -4.58 29.01
CA HIS A 62 5.51 -5.31 29.61
C HIS A 62 6.82 -4.51 29.58
N LEU A 63 7.08 -3.75 28.51
CA LEU A 63 8.38 -3.07 28.32
C LEU A 63 8.43 -1.62 28.81
N HIS A 64 7.30 -0.91 28.93
CA HIS A 64 7.34 0.54 29.10
C HIS A 64 6.25 1.08 30.03
N ILE A 65 4.96 0.79 29.75
CA ILE A 65 3.84 1.37 30.51
C ILE A 65 3.07 0.26 31.25
N PRO A 66 3.30 0.06 32.56
CA PRO A 66 2.61 -0.97 33.33
C PRO A 66 1.09 -0.92 33.15
N GLY A 67 0.45 -2.06 32.93
CA GLY A 67 -1.00 -2.15 32.70
C GLY A 67 -1.39 -3.30 31.77
N ASN A 68 -2.65 -3.33 31.33
CA ASN A 68 -3.16 -4.29 30.34
C ASN A 68 -3.02 -5.78 30.72
N GLY A 69 -2.98 -6.09 32.02
CA GLY A 69 -2.98 -7.45 32.55
C GLY A 69 -1.68 -8.23 32.33
N VAL A 70 -0.54 -7.57 32.11
CA VAL A 70 0.78 -8.19 32.01
C VAL A 70 1.76 -7.47 32.95
N GLY A 71 2.55 -8.24 33.71
CA GLY A 71 3.55 -7.69 34.62
C GLY A 71 4.69 -6.98 33.88
N PRO A 72 5.32 -5.95 34.48
CA PRO A 72 6.46 -5.26 33.87
C PRO A 72 7.69 -6.19 33.77
N CYS A 73 8.57 -5.91 32.81
CA CYS A 73 9.81 -6.67 32.61
C CYS A 73 10.80 -6.38 33.74
N SER A 74 11.27 -7.42 34.43
CA SER A 74 12.24 -7.33 35.53
C SER A 74 13.68 -7.08 35.11
N LYS A 75 13.96 -7.07 33.80
CA LYS A 75 15.31 -6.97 33.21
C LYS A 75 15.52 -5.71 32.38
N ILE A 76 14.59 -4.75 32.45
CA ILE A 76 14.76 -3.45 31.83
C ILE A 76 15.58 -2.57 32.77
N ASP A 77 16.71 -2.08 32.26
CA ASP A 77 17.51 -1.09 32.97
C ASP A 77 16.94 0.32 32.77
N GLN A 78 17.39 1.26 33.61
CA GLN A 78 16.95 2.65 33.59
C GLN A 78 17.22 3.32 32.23
N VAL A 79 18.35 2.99 31.60
CA VAL A 79 18.77 3.53 30.29
C VAL A 79 17.82 3.09 29.18
N MET A 80 17.40 1.82 29.16
CA MET A 80 16.42 1.31 28.22
C MET A 80 15.04 1.92 28.48
N GLN A 81 14.66 2.12 29.73
CA GLN A 81 13.39 2.76 30.08
C GLN A 81 13.34 4.22 29.57
N GLU A 82 14.40 5.00 29.78
CA GLU A 82 14.53 6.37 29.25
C GLU A 82 14.51 6.40 27.72
N LYS A 83 15.24 5.51 27.05
CA LYS A 83 15.20 5.40 25.58
C LYS A 83 13.80 5.10 25.05
N LEU A 84 13.04 4.26 25.73
CA LEU A 84 11.66 3.94 25.36
C LEU A 84 10.72 5.13 25.56
N SER A 85 10.87 5.89 26.65
CA SER A 85 10.12 7.12 26.91
C SER A 85 10.38 8.18 25.84
N ILE A 86 11.66 8.48 25.56
CA ILE A 86 12.07 9.45 24.54
C ILE A 86 11.51 9.05 23.17
N PHE A 87 11.56 7.77 22.81
CA PHE A 87 11.06 7.32 21.52
C PHE A 87 9.54 7.51 21.38
N GLU A 88 8.78 7.32 22.45
CA GLU A 88 7.34 7.58 22.46
C GLU A 88 7.03 9.08 22.44
N GLU A 89 7.76 9.90 23.20
CA GLU A 89 7.65 11.36 23.16
C GLU A 89 7.94 11.90 21.75
N VAL A 90 9.00 11.43 21.10
CA VAL A 90 9.33 11.82 19.71
C VAL A 90 8.22 11.41 18.75
N LYS A 91 7.56 10.26 18.95
CA LYS A 91 6.40 9.87 18.14
C LYS A 91 5.21 10.81 18.36
N VAL A 92 4.90 11.14 19.62
CA VAL A 92 3.82 12.07 19.96
C VAL A 92 4.10 13.45 19.37
N LEU A 93 5.31 13.97 19.57
CA LEU A 93 5.77 15.25 19.02
C LEU A 93 5.70 15.25 17.49
N ARG A 94 6.08 14.16 16.80
CA ARG A 94 5.93 14.07 15.34
C ARG A 94 4.48 14.16 14.90
N VAL A 95 3.55 13.54 15.63
CA VAL A 95 2.11 13.63 15.35
C VAL A 95 1.59 15.05 15.62
N GLU A 96 2.04 15.68 16.71
CA GLU A 96 1.67 17.06 17.03
C GLU A 96 2.23 18.08 16.05
N VAL A 97 3.49 17.93 15.64
CA VAL A 97 4.12 18.77 14.61
C VAL A 97 3.43 18.57 13.27
N ALA A 98 3.05 17.34 12.92
CA ALA A 98 2.26 17.08 11.71
C ALA A 98 0.88 17.75 11.77
N ARG A 99 0.27 17.87 12.97
CA ARG A 99 -0.98 18.61 13.18
C ARG A 99 -0.81 20.14 13.17
N LYS A 100 0.38 20.64 13.55
CA LYS A 100 0.71 22.07 13.69
C LYS A 100 1.53 22.65 12.54
N GLN A 101 1.66 21.93 11.40
CA GLN A 101 2.45 22.39 10.25
C GLN A 101 2.12 23.87 9.93
N PRO A 102 3.13 24.75 9.83
CA PRO A 102 2.89 26.16 9.51
C PRO A 102 2.17 26.25 8.17
N VAL A 103 1.03 26.94 8.14
CA VAL A 103 0.25 27.15 6.93
C VAL A 103 1.06 28.07 6.02
N VAL A 104 1.81 27.50 5.07
CA VAL A 104 2.50 28.28 4.04
C VAL A 104 1.40 28.94 3.19
N PRO A 105 1.33 30.29 3.10
CA PRO A 105 0.28 30.96 2.32
C PRO A 105 0.36 30.60 0.85
N LEU A 106 -0.77 30.41 0.16
CA LEU A 106 -0.78 30.23 -1.31
C LEU A 106 -0.16 31.46 -1.99
N PRO A 107 0.58 31.30 -3.10
CA PRO A 107 1.04 32.44 -3.88
C PRO A 107 -0.15 33.30 -4.31
N ASN A 108 0.02 34.62 -4.34
CA ASN A 108 -1.00 35.49 -4.92
C ASN A 108 -1.11 35.18 -6.41
N SER A 109 -2.32 34.92 -6.90
CA SER A 109 -2.58 34.63 -8.32
C SER A 109 -2.16 35.76 -9.26
N GLU A 110 -1.86 36.94 -8.72
CA GLU A 110 -1.34 38.10 -9.45
C GLU A 110 0.12 37.94 -9.92
N GLU A 111 0.91 37.04 -9.31
CA GLU A 111 2.34 36.88 -9.64
C GLU A 111 2.59 35.99 -10.87
N PHE A 112 1.66 35.10 -11.20
CA PHE A 112 1.80 34.12 -12.28
C PHE A 112 1.21 34.59 -13.63
N GLY A 113 0.49 35.71 -13.65
CA GLY A 113 -0.08 36.30 -14.85
C GLY A 113 0.85 37.33 -15.48
N SER A 114 1.03 37.30 -16.81
CA SER A 114 1.66 38.40 -17.55
C SER A 114 1.02 39.73 -17.15
N LYS A 115 1.83 40.78 -16.92
CA LYS A 115 1.45 42.16 -16.53
C LYS A 115 0.51 42.88 -17.52
N LYS A 116 -0.58 42.27 -17.94
CA LYS A 116 -1.68 42.95 -18.64
C LYS A 116 -2.64 43.45 -17.58
N ARG A 117 -2.74 44.78 -17.45
CA ARG A 117 -3.79 45.48 -16.68
C ARG A 117 -5.14 44.82 -16.97
N LYS A 118 -5.64 44.02 -16.04
CA LYS A 118 -6.94 43.37 -16.15
C LYS A 118 -7.93 44.18 -15.34
N ASN A 119 -8.72 44.99 -16.04
CA ASN A 119 -9.99 45.45 -15.50
C ASN A 119 -10.78 44.22 -15.03
N ASP A 120 -11.28 44.28 -13.80
CA ASP A 120 -12.13 43.28 -13.16
C ASP A 120 -13.50 43.25 -13.84
N SER A 121 -13.53 42.78 -15.09
CA SER A 121 -14.71 42.82 -15.96
C SER A 121 -15.78 41.87 -15.43
N ALA A 122 -17.06 42.22 -15.67
CA ALA A 122 -18.20 41.36 -15.31
C ALA A 122 -18.05 39.92 -15.83
N LEU A 123 -17.40 39.74 -16.98
CA LEU A 123 -17.09 38.44 -17.57
C LEU A 123 -16.08 37.62 -16.73
N SER A 124 -15.08 38.26 -16.11
CA SER A 124 -14.13 37.56 -15.24
C SER A 124 -14.77 37.08 -13.93
N LYS A 125 -15.78 37.82 -13.44
CA LYS A 125 -16.59 37.45 -12.28
C LYS A 125 -17.58 36.33 -12.61
N SER A 126 -18.21 36.36 -13.78
CA SER A 126 -19.17 35.31 -14.20
C SER A 126 -18.52 33.94 -14.38
N PHE A 127 -17.22 33.85 -14.67
CA PHE A 127 -16.48 32.58 -14.76
C PHE A 127 -15.76 32.17 -13.47
N ASN A 128 -15.98 32.90 -12.37
CA ASN A 128 -15.35 32.66 -11.07
C ASN A 128 -13.82 32.51 -11.16
N LYS A 129 -13.18 33.42 -11.92
CA LYS A 129 -11.76 33.33 -12.27
C LYS A 129 -10.85 33.21 -11.04
N LYS A 130 -11.14 33.94 -9.95
CA LYS A 130 -10.36 33.89 -8.71
C LYS A 130 -10.37 32.50 -8.07
N ALA A 131 -11.52 31.83 -8.03
CA ALA A 131 -11.61 30.47 -7.49
C ALA A 131 -10.85 29.45 -8.35
N ARG A 132 -10.85 29.63 -9.68
CA ARG A 132 -10.04 28.80 -10.59
C ARG A 132 -8.55 29.01 -10.37
N ASP A 133 -8.10 30.27 -10.33
CA ASP A 133 -6.70 30.62 -10.07
C ASP A 133 -6.25 30.05 -8.70
N GLN A 134 -7.13 30.05 -7.69
CA GLN A 134 -6.86 29.45 -6.38
C GLN A 134 -6.80 27.91 -6.42
N LEU A 135 -7.70 27.26 -7.18
CA LEU A 135 -7.67 25.81 -7.38
C LEU A 135 -6.37 25.38 -8.07
N ASP A 136 -5.93 26.11 -9.10
CA ASP A 136 -4.66 25.86 -9.78
C ASP A 136 -3.48 25.94 -8.79
N CYS A 137 -3.46 26.95 -7.93
CA CYS A 137 -2.44 27.10 -6.88
C CYS A 137 -2.44 25.93 -5.89
N LEU A 138 -3.63 25.41 -5.50
CA LEU A 138 -3.76 24.24 -4.64
C LEU A 138 -3.23 22.97 -5.32
N ILE A 139 -3.54 22.77 -6.60
CA ILE A 139 -3.09 21.60 -7.38
C ILE A 139 -1.57 21.60 -7.49
N VAL A 140 -0.95 22.70 -7.90
CA VAL A 140 0.52 22.74 -8.06
C VAL A 140 1.23 22.62 -6.72
N ARG A 141 0.68 23.21 -5.65
CA ARG A 141 1.20 23.01 -4.29
C ARG A 141 1.15 21.55 -3.88
N PHE A 142 0.05 20.86 -4.16
CA PHE A 142 -0.08 19.43 -3.88
C PHE A 142 1.02 18.62 -4.61
N LEU A 143 1.29 18.93 -5.88
CA LEU A 143 2.37 18.29 -6.64
C LEU A 143 3.74 18.55 -6.00
N TYR A 144 4.08 19.81 -5.74
CA TYR A 144 5.39 20.20 -5.20
C TYR A 144 5.62 19.63 -3.80
N ALA A 145 4.65 19.77 -2.90
CA ALA A 145 4.77 19.34 -1.51
C ALA A 145 4.91 17.83 -1.37
N ASN A 146 4.38 17.05 -2.33
CA ASN A 146 4.43 15.59 -2.30
C ASN A 146 5.45 15.01 -3.30
N GLY A 147 6.22 15.84 -4.00
CA GLY A 147 7.21 15.40 -4.99
C GLY A 147 6.61 14.59 -6.13
N LEU A 148 5.39 14.92 -6.55
CA LEU A 148 4.66 14.17 -7.58
C LEU A 148 5.07 14.61 -8.99
N SER A 149 5.03 13.67 -9.94
CA SER A 149 5.37 13.95 -11.34
C SER A 149 4.35 14.88 -12.01
N PHE A 150 4.84 15.82 -12.82
CA PHE A 150 3.99 16.68 -13.66
C PHE A 150 3.17 15.91 -14.71
N ASN A 151 3.54 14.65 -15.00
CA ASN A 151 2.73 13.80 -15.87
C ASN A 151 1.31 13.57 -15.31
N LEU A 152 1.09 13.76 -14.00
CA LEU A 152 -0.25 13.73 -13.41
C LEU A 152 -1.20 14.76 -14.04
N MET A 153 -0.70 15.91 -14.50
CA MET A 153 -1.53 16.91 -15.18
C MET A 153 -2.07 16.44 -16.54
N ARG A 154 -1.51 15.37 -17.09
CA ARG A 154 -1.97 14.71 -18.32
C ARG A 154 -2.80 13.46 -18.04
N SER A 155 -2.94 13.06 -16.77
CA SER A 155 -3.68 11.86 -16.39
C SER A 155 -5.18 12.07 -16.54
N PRO A 156 -5.90 11.29 -17.37
CA PRO A 156 -7.35 11.43 -17.49
C PRO A 156 -8.06 11.21 -16.15
N PHE A 157 -7.51 10.36 -15.27
CA PHE A 157 -8.06 10.13 -13.94
C PHE A 157 -8.03 11.39 -13.05
N LEU A 158 -7.00 12.24 -13.19
CA LEU A 158 -6.95 13.51 -12.47
C LEU A 158 -8.00 14.48 -13.01
N HIS A 159 -8.15 14.54 -14.34
CA HIS A 159 -9.16 15.37 -15.00
C HIS A 159 -10.57 14.97 -14.56
N ASP A 160 -10.89 13.68 -14.59
CA ASP A 160 -12.19 13.15 -14.20
C ASP A 160 -12.48 13.41 -12.72
N MET A 161 -11.50 13.24 -11.84
CA MET A 161 -11.63 13.53 -10.40
C MET A 161 -11.96 15.01 -10.14
N ILE A 162 -11.19 15.93 -10.73
CA ILE A 162 -11.39 17.38 -10.54
C ILE A 162 -12.71 17.82 -11.18
N LYS A 163 -12.99 17.34 -12.40
CA LYS A 163 -14.24 17.61 -13.11
C LYS A 163 -15.44 17.18 -12.29
N PHE A 164 -15.45 15.94 -11.79
CA PHE A 164 -16.53 15.43 -10.94
C PHE A 164 -16.72 16.30 -9.68
N ALA A 165 -15.62 16.68 -9.01
CA ALA A 165 -15.68 17.54 -7.83
C ALA A 165 -16.19 18.96 -8.13
N CYS A 166 -15.92 19.51 -9.31
CA CYS A 166 -16.40 20.83 -9.72
C CYS A 166 -17.84 20.83 -10.23
N GLU A 167 -18.30 19.73 -10.81
CA GLU A 167 -19.65 19.59 -11.38
C GLU A 167 -20.69 19.18 -10.33
N ASN A 168 -20.27 18.63 -9.18
CA ASN A 168 -21.15 18.14 -8.14
C ASN A 168 -21.02 18.93 -6.84
N VAL A 169 -22.16 19.27 -6.22
CA VAL A 169 -22.18 19.86 -4.89
C VAL A 169 -22.09 18.72 -3.87
N LEU A 170 -20.98 18.67 -3.12
CA LEU A 170 -20.69 17.61 -2.14
C LEU A 170 -20.52 18.18 -0.72
N PRO A 171 -21.59 18.68 -0.05
CA PRO A 171 -21.48 19.31 1.26
C PRO A 171 -20.95 18.34 2.31
N GLY A 172 -19.93 18.77 3.06
CA GLY A 172 -19.34 17.95 4.13
C GLY A 172 -18.48 16.79 3.66
N TYR A 173 -18.21 16.66 2.35
CA TYR A 173 -17.31 15.63 1.86
C TYR A 173 -15.89 15.79 2.42
N VAL A 174 -15.32 14.66 2.83
CA VAL A 174 -13.93 14.54 3.26
C VAL A 174 -13.26 13.42 2.46
N LEU A 175 -11.98 13.60 2.16
CA LEU A 175 -11.20 12.59 1.44
C LEU A 175 -11.19 11.25 2.21
N PRO A 176 -11.05 10.12 1.50
CA PRO A 176 -10.88 8.83 2.14
C PRO A 176 -9.70 8.83 3.12
N THR A 177 -9.87 8.16 4.26
CA THR A 177 -8.79 8.01 5.23
C THR A 177 -7.65 7.16 4.66
N PHE A 178 -6.43 7.35 5.18
CA PHE A 178 -5.25 6.58 4.80
C PHE A 178 -5.50 5.05 4.84
N ASN A 179 -6.19 4.57 5.87
CA ASN A 179 -6.48 3.14 6.00
C ASN A 179 -7.55 2.68 5.02
N ALA A 180 -8.60 3.47 4.77
CA ALA A 180 -9.63 3.12 3.78
C ALA A 180 -9.03 3.01 2.38
N ALA A 181 -8.23 4.00 1.96
CA ALA A 181 -7.59 4.02 0.65
C ALA A 181 -6.69 2.80 0.40
N ARG A 182 -5.85 2.43 1.37
CA ARG A 182 -4.88 1.34 1.19
C ARG A 182 -5.43 -0.07 1.44
N THR A 183 -6.67 -0.20 1.90
CA THR A 183 -7.28 -1.50 2.23
C THR A 183 -8.60 -1.69 1.51
N THR A 184 -9.71 -1.24 2.06
CA THR A 184 -11.07 -1.50 1.56
C THR A 184 -11.27 -0.99 0.14
N MET A 185 -10.85 0.25 -0.14
CA MET A 185 -10.99 0.83 -1.48
C MET A 185 -10.07 0.19 -2.50
N LEU A 186 -8.85 -0.19 -2.09
CA LEU A 186 -7.93 -0.94 -2.96
C LEU A 186 -8.49 -2.32 -3.34
N VAL A 187 -9.11 -3.01 -2.38
CA VAL A 187 -9.77 -4.30 -2.63
C VAL A 187 -10.95 -4.14 -3.58
N ALA A 188 -11.77 -3.11 -3.37
CA ALA A 188 -12.90 -2.80 -4.26
C ALA A 188 -12.43 -2.46 -5.68
N GLU A 189 -11.40 -1.64 -5.83
CA GLU A 189 -10.87 -1.28 -7.15
C GLU A 189 -10.23 -2.48 -7.85
N LYS A 190 -9.52 -3.34 -7.12
CA LYS A 190 -9.00 -4.59 -7.68
C LYS A 190 -10.14 -5.49 -8.19
N ALA A 191 -11.25 -5.58 -7.45
CA ALA A 191 -12.41 -6.34 -7.90
C ALA A 191 -13.01 -5.73 -9.17
N ASN A 192 -13.17 -4.41 -9.24
CA ASN A 192 -13.64 -3.70 -10.43
C ASN A 192 -12.75 -3.98 -11.67
N ILE A 193 -11.42 -3.87 -11.53
CA ILE A 193 -10.49 -4.18 -12.62
C ILE A 193 -10.57 -5.67 -13.02
N ASN A 194 -10.75 -6.58 -12.07
CA ASN A 194 -10.93 -8.00 -12.39
C ASN A 194 -12.21 -8.24 -13.20
N GLU A 195 -13.31 -7.57 -12.88
CA GLU A 195 -14.55 -7.63 -13.66
C GLU A 195 -14.36 -7.09 -15.08
N LEU A 196 -13.75 -5.91 -15.22
CA LEU A 196 -13.49 -5.28 -16.52
C LEU A 196 -12.57 -6.11 -17.41
N THR A 197 -11.71 -6.94 -16.82
CA THR A 197 -10.75 -7.79 -17.55
C THR A 197 -11.28 -9.21 -17.80
N LYS A 198 -12.47 -9.57 -17.32
CA LYS A 198 -13.11 -10.86 -17.62
C LYS A 198 -13.22 -11.16 -19.12
N PRO A 199 -13.63 -10.22 -20.00
CA PRO A 199 -13.72 -10.49 -21.44
C PRO A 199 -12.38 -10.92 -22.04
N CYS A 200 -11.28 -10.31 -21.59
CA CYS A 200 -9.93 -10.71 -21.99
C CYS A 200 -9.64 -12.15 -21.55
N ARG A 201 -9.97 -12.52 -20.30
CA ARG A 201 -9.78 -13.90 -19.80
C ARG A 201 -10.63 -14.92 -20.55
N ILE A 202 -11.87 -14.60 -20.89
CA ILE A 202 -12.77 -15.48 -21.65
C ILE A 202 -12.18 -15.77 -23.05
N SER A 203 -11.59 -14.75 -23.68
CA SER A 203 -10.99 -14.88 -25.01
C SER A 203 -9.84 -15.89 -25.09
N TRP A 204 -9.21 -16.23 -23.95
CA TRP A 204 -8.12 -17.23 -23.90
C TRP A 204 -8.60 -18.64 -24.23
N THR A 205 -9.91 -18.92 -24.11
CA THR A 205 -10.49 -20.21 -24.54
C THR A 205 -10.30 -20.45 -26.04
N THR A 206 -10.34 -19.38 -26.83
CA THR A 206 -10.24 -19.45 -28.30
C THR A 206 -8.84 -19.10 -28.79
N THR A 207 -8.21 -18.09 -28.18
CA THR A 207 -6.92 -17.56 -28.64
C THR A 207 -5.72 -18.19 -27.94
N GLY A 208 -5.95 -18.84 -26.80
CA GLY A 208 -4.88 -19.20 -25.88
C GLY A 208 -4.22 -17.97 -25.24
N VAL A 209 -3.27 -18.22 -24.34
CA VAL A 209 -2.51 -17.17 -23.66
C VAL A 209 -1.06 -17.61 -23.45
N SER A 210 -0.14 -16.67 -23.65
CA SER A 210 1.28 -16.85 -23.31
C SER A 210 1.54 -16.26 -21.93
N LEU A 211 2.10 -17.05 -21.02
CA LEU A 211 2.52 -16.57 -19.70
C LEU A 211 3.92 -15.98 -19.80
N VAL A 212 4.06 -14.69 -19.55
CA VAL A 212 5.34 -13.99 -19.56
C VAL A 212 5.79 -13.77 -18.13
N SER A 213 6.96 -14.30 -17.79
CA SER A 213 7.62 -14.10 -16.50
C SER A 213 8.85 -13.23 -16.67
N ASP A 214 8.93 -12.17 -15.86
CA ASP A 214 10.12 -11.34 -15.77
C ASP A 214 10.61 -11.24 -14.31
N GLY A 215 11.93 -11.36 -14.14
CA GLY A 215 12.60 -11.34 -12.84
C GLY A 215 13.44 -10.10 -12.72
N TRP A 216 13.15 -9.26 -11.74
CA TRP A 216 13.90 -8.02 -11.49
C TRP A 216 14.25 -7.88 -10.01
N THR A 217 15.26 -7.08 -9.73
CA THR A 217 15.62 -6.71 -8.35
C THR A 217 15.29 -5.24 -8.18
N ASP A 218 14.43 -4.91 -7.22
CA ASP A 218 14.06 -3.53 -6.97
C ASP A 218 15.23 -2.70 -6.41
N ILE A 219 15.08 -1.39 -6.36
CA ILE A 219 16.10 -0.46 -5.83
C ILE A 219 16.46 -0.73 -4.35
N THR A 220 15.61 -1.46 -3.63
CA THR A 220 15.82 -1.88 -2.23
C THR A 220 16.41 -3.27 -2.12
N LYS A 221 16.93 -3.83 -3.23
CA LYS A 221 17.49 -5.18 -3.35
C LYS A 221 16.49 -6.31 -3.09
N LYS A 222 15.19 -6.06 -3.26
CA LYS A 222 14.17 -7.10 -3.16
C LYS A 222 14.00 -7.79 -4.50
N PRO A 223 14.21 -9.10 -4.56
CA PRO A 223 13.99 -9.84 -5.78
C PRO A 223 12.48 -10.05 -6.00
N LEU A 224 11.99 -9.58 -7.13
CA LEU A 224 10.58 -9.68 -7.54
C LEU A 224 10.47 -10.49 -8.84
N ILE A 225 9.40 -11.27 -8.95
CA ILE A 225 9.03 -11.97 -10.18
C ILE A 225 7.64 -11.52 -10.58
N ASN A 226 7.51 -10.99 -11.80
CA ASN A 226 6.26 -10.51 -12.37
C ASN A 226 5.72 -11.52 -13.37
N PHE A 227 4.41 -11.72 -13.36
CA PHE A 227 3.67 -12.55 -14.33
C PHE A 227 2.67 -11.70 -15.09
N VAL A 228 2.73 -11.78 -16.41
CA VAL A 228 1.82 -11.11 -17.35
C VAL A 228 1.26 -12.17 -18.30
N ALA A 229 -0.06 -12.19 -18.46
CA ALA A 229 -0.73 -12.94 -19.51
C ALA A 229 -0.72 -12.11 -20.80
N ALA A 230 -0.09 -12.61 -21.86
CA ALA A 230 -0.09 -11.97 -23.17
C ALA A 230 -1.03 -12.72 -24.12
N SER A 231 -2.02 -12.00 -24.66
CA SER A 231 -3.02 -12.52 -25.61
C SER A 231 -3.32 -11.47 -26.69
N PRO A 232 -4.00 -11.83 -27.80
CA PRO A 232 -4.44 -10.86 -28.79
C PRO A 232 -5.37 -9.76 -28.24
N ALA A 233 -6.11 -10.06 -27.17
CA ALA A 233 -6.93 -9.08 -26.45
C ALA A 233 -6.11 -8.06 -25.64
N GLY A 234 -4.78 -8.24 -25.59
CA GLY A 234 -3.83 -7.39 -24.89
C GLY A 234 -3.13 -8.11 -23.73
N PRO A 235 -2.11 -7.45 -23.15
CA PRO A 235 -1.43 -7.94 -21.96
C PRO A 235 -2.28 -7.68 -20.70
N LEU A 236 -2.32 -8.66 -19.80
CA LEU A 236 -2.96 -8.56 -18.50
C LEU A 236 -1.95 -8.89 -17.40
N PHE A 237 -1.73 -7.95 -16.48
CA PHE A 237 -0.91 -8.22 -15.30
C PHE A 237 -1.65 -9.21 -14.38
N LEU A 238 -0.97 -10.30 -14.01
CA LEU A 238 -1.54 -11.34 -13.15
C LEU A 238 -1.08 -11.14 -11.71
N ARG A 239 0.24 -11.14 -11.49
CA ARG A 239 0.83 -11.16 -10.16
C ARG A 239 2.26 -10.65 -10.16
N ALA A 240 2.68 -10.07 -9.04
CA ALA A 240 4.08 -9.87 -8.70
C ALA A 240 4.37 -10.58 -7.38
N ILE A 241 5.49 -11.29 -7.31
CA ILE A 241 5.88 -12.15 -6.18
C ILE A 241 7.18 -11.63 -5.60
N ASP A 242 7.17 -11.25 -4.32
CA ASP A 242 8.38 -10.99 -3.55
C ASP A 242 9.04 -12.33 -3.21
N THR A 243 10.26 -12.52 -3.69
CA THR A 243 11.05 -13.75 -3.50
C THR A 243 12.17 -13.54 -2.48
N SER A 244 12.09 -12.47 -1.68
CA SER A 244 13.06 -12.20 -0.61
C SER A 244 13.09 -13.34 0.40
N GLY A 245 14.28 -13.93 0.61
CA GLY A 245 14.47 -15.03 1.55
C GLY A 245 14.32 -16.43 0.94
N GLU A 246 13.91 -16.52 -0.33
CA GLU A 246 13.80 -17.79 -1.06
C GLU A 246 15.09 -18.07 -1.86
N VAL A 247 15.46 -19.35 -1.95
CA VAL A 247 16.53 -19.79 -2.86
C VAL A 247 15.93 -19.97 -4.24
N LYS A 248 16.33 -19.13 -5.20
CA LYS A 248 15.86 -19.19 -6.60
C LYS A 248 16.51 -20.36 -7.34
N ASN A 249 16.17 -21.58 -6.97
CA ASN A 249 16.55 -22.79 -7.70
C ASN A 249 15.50 -23.15 -8.77
N THR A 250 15.82 -24.18 -9.54
CA THR A 250 15.01 -24.65 -10.66
C THR A 250 13.63 -25.09 -10.19
N GLU A 251 13.58 -25.80 -9.07
CA GLU A 251 12.35 -26.35 -8.49
C GLU A 251 11.40 -25.24 -8.02
N TYR A 252 11.93 -24.18 -7.40
CA TYR A 252 11.15 -23.04 -6.97
C TYR A 252 10.55 -22.29 -8.16
N MET A 253 11.33 -22.05 -9.21
CA MET A 253 10.85 -21.41 -10.43
C MET A 253 9.80 -22.26 -11.15
N ALA A 254 10.02 -23.56 -11.27
CA ALA A 254 9.07 -24.50 -11.86
C ALA A 254 7.74 -24.50 -11.08
N LYS A 255 7.80 -24.49 -9.74
CA LYS A 255 6.61 -24.37 -8.89
C LYS A 255 5.84 -23.08 -9.17
N LEU A 256 6.52 -21.94 -9.26
CA LEU A 256 5.86 -20.66 -9.58
C LEU A 256 5.16 -20.70 -10.94
N PHE A 257 5.77 -21.34 -11.93
CA PHE A 257 5.17 -21.52 -13.25
C PHE A 257 3.94 -22.42 -13.19
N LEU A 258 4.03 -23.56 -12.51
CA LEU A 258 2.90 -24.47 -12.33
C LEU A 258 1.73 -23.81 -11.59
N ASP A 259 2.01 -23.04 -10.53
CA ASP A 259 0.98 -22.29 -9.81
C ASP A 259 0.26 -21.28 -10.73
N MET A 260 1.00 -20.62 -11.64
CA MET A 260 0.41 -19.69 -12.61
C MET A 260 -0.37 -20.40 -13.72
N VAL A 261 0.10 -21.55 -14.19
CA VAL A 261 -0.64 -22.39 -15.13
C VAL A 261 -1.94 -22.89 -14.50
N ALA A 262 -1.91 -23.27 -13.22
CA ALA A 262 -3.10 -23.67 -12.48
C ALA A 262 -4.11 -22.52 -12.32
N GLU A 263 -3.64 -21.31 -11.99
CA GLU A 263 -4.49 -20.12 -11.84
C GLU A 263 -5.17 -19.72 -13.17
N VAL A 264 -4.44 -19.77 -14.29
CA VAL A 264 -4.96 -19.42 -15.62
C VAL A 264 -5.79 -20.54 -16.25
N GLY A 265 -5.52 -21.78 -15.85
CA GLY A 265 -6.09 -22.99 -16.42
C GLY A 265 -5.19 -23.53 -17.53
N HIS A 266 -4.67 -24.74 -17.32
CA HIS A 266 -3.72 -25.40 -18.21
C HIS A 266 -4.21 -25.53 -19.66
N ARG A 267 -5.53 -25.57 -19.90
CA ARG A 267 -6.12 -25.66 -21.26
C ARG A 267 -5.98 -24.38 -22.07
N HIS A 268 -5.78 -23.24 -21.41
CA HIS A 268 -5.67 -21.94 -22.06
C HIS A 268 -4.21 -21.56 -22.33
N VAL A 269 -3.26 -22.14 -21.59
CA VAL A 269 -1.84 -21.77 -21.69
C VAL A 269 -1.23 -22.43 -22.91
N VAL A 270 -0.67 -21.62 -23.81
CA VAL A 270 0.02 -22.09 -25.03
C VAL A 270 1.51 -22.23 -24.80
N GLN A 271 2.11 -21.29 -24.07
CA GLN A 271 3.54 -21.25 -23.82
C GLN A 271 3.87 -20.40 -22.58
N ILE A 272 5.07 -20.61 -22.05
CA ILE A 272 5.66 -19.78 -20.98
C ILE A 272 6.93 -19.13 -21.53
N ILE A 273 6.97 -17.80 -21.50
CA ILE A 273 8.11 -16.99 -21.93
C ILE A 273 8.82 -16.49 -20.67
N THR A 274 10.11 -16.82 -20.55
CA THR A 274 10.92 -16.47 -19.39
C THR A 274 12.22 -15.81 -19.82
N TYR A 275 12.87 -15.12 -18.88
CA TYR A 275 14.23 -14.61 -19.11
C TYR A 275 15.23 -15.76 -19.30
N ASN A 276 16.29 -15.53 -20.08
CA ASN A 276 17.33 -16.52 -20.41
C ASN A 276 18.29 -16.83 -19.24
N ALA A 277 17.82 -16.83 -17.99
CA ALA A 277 18.61 -17.29 -16.85
C ALA A 277 18.73 -18.81 -16.85
N SER A 278 19.85 -19.36 -16.36
CA SER A 278 20.09 -20.81 -16.29
C SER A 278 18.99 -21.54 -15.53
N VAL A 279 18.54 -20.97 -14.41
CA VAL A 279 17.47 -21.51 -13.57
C VAL A 279 16.14 -21.56 -14.31
N CYS A 280 15.80 -20.49 -15.05
CA CYS A 280 14.56 -20.44 -15.83
C CYS A 280 14.57 -21.45 -16.99
N ARG A 281 15.72 -21.60 -17.68
CA ARG A 281 15.88 -22.63 -18.73
C ARG A 281 15.67 -24.03 -18.17
N ALA A 282 16.31 -24.33 -17.03
CA ALA A 282 16.17 -25.63 -16.38
C ALA A 282 14.74 -25.89 -15.89
N ALA A 283 14.01 -24.84 -15.50
CA ALA A 283 12.64 -24.96 -15.00
C ALA A 283 11.58 -25.13 -16.10
N GLY A 284 11.96 -24.80 -17.36
CA GLY A 284 11.10 -24.94 -18.54
C GLY A 284 11.38 -26.17 -19.39
N LEU A 285 12.37 -26.99 -19.00
CA LEU A 285 12.68 -28.31 -19.59
C LEU A 285 11.95 -29.42 -18.81
#